data_AF-A0A9D6JRY9-F1
#
_entry.id   AF-A0A9D6JRY9-F1
#
_cell.length_a   1.000
_cell.length_b   1.000
_cell.length_c   1.000
_cell.angle_alpha   90.00
_cell.angle_beta   90.00
_cell.angle_gamma   90.00
#
_symmetry.space_group_name_H-M   'P 1'
#
loop_
_entity.id
_entity.type
_entity.pdbx_description
1 polymer ?
#
loop_
_entity_poly.entity_id
_entity_poly.type
_entity_poly.pdbx_seq_one_letter_code
_entity_poly.pdbx_strand_id
1 'polypeptide(L)'
;MKQELKTVRLTQQEEKEMNHFLKAHPYIRNFSTLVRASIWEFFKKHEYRLNKSEKPSFLWEYDLTHGEIVEILRGPQKNRLWLVGKIIEHGKWSEVESYLTLEQIAYDFPLLRLPSKIKEHWRYALERWGTPP
;
A
#
# COMPACT_ATOMS: atom_id res chain seq x y z
N MET A 1 7.65 -21.09 -26.77
CA MET A 1 7.68 -20.48 -25.42
C MET A 1 7.41 -21.56 -24.39
N LYS A 2 8.33 -21.81 -23.44
CA LYS A 2 8.03 -22.66 -22.28
C LYS A 2 7.03 -21.91 -21.41
N GLN A 3 5.85 -22.48 -21.18
CA GLN A 3 4.91 -21.93 -20.20
C GLN A 3 5.43 -22.26 -18.81
N GLU A 4 5.84 -21.25 -18.05
CA GLU A 4 6.16 -21.42 -16.63
C GLU A 4 4.86 -21.71 -15.87
N LEU A 5 4.72 -22.95 -15.43
CA LEU A 5 3.59 -23.37 -14.61
C LEU A 5 3.83 -22.94 -13.16
N LYS A 6 2.94 -22.09 -12.63
CA LYS A 6 2.89 -21.81 -11.19
C LYS A 6 1.90 -22.75 -10.54
N THR A 7 2.34 -23.43 -9.48
CA THR A 7 1.51 -24.32 -8.67
C THR A 7 1.16 -23.65 -7.35
N VAL A 8 -0.08 -23.82 -6.91
CA VAL A 8 -0.58 -23.34 -5.63
C VAL A 8 -1.18 -24.54 -4.90
N ARG A 9 -0.85 -24.70 -3.63
CA ARG A 9 -1.46 -25.74 -2.79
C ARG A 9 -2.69 -25.15 -2.11
N LEU A 10 -3.81 -25.86 -2.22
CA LEU A 10 -5.05 -25.54 -1.52
C LEU A 10 -5.27 -26.54 -0.40
N THR A 11 -5.89 -26.08 0.68
CA THR A 11 -6.46 -26.95 1.70
C THR A 11 -7.70 -27.65 1.16
N GLN A 12 -8.13 -28.75 1.81
CA GLN A 12 -9.35 -29.46 1.42
C GLN A 12 -10.60 -28.57 1.51
N GLN A 13 -10.62 -27.64 2.46
CA GLN A 13 -11.74 -26.70 2.63
C GLN A 13 -11.79 -25.69 1.46
N GLU A 14 -10.65 -25.08 1.12
CA GLU A 14 -10.56 -24.16 -0.02
C GLU A 14 -10.90 -24.85 -1.34
N GLU A 15 -10.47 -26.09 -1.53
CA GLU A 15 -10.81 -26.88 -2.72
C GLU A 15 -12.33 -27.13 -2.82
N LYS A 16 -12.99 -27.44 -1.69
CA LYS A 16 -14.44 -27.64 -1.66
C LYS A 16 -15.19 -26.36 -1.99
N GLU A 17 -14.79 -25.23 -1.41
CA GLU A 17 -15.37 -23.92 -1.68
C GLU A 17 -15.19 -23.52 -3.14
N MET A 18 -14.00 -23.74 -3.69
CA MET A 18 -13.68 -23.46 -5.09
C MET A 18 -14.53 -24.29 -6.05
N ASN A 19 -14.66 -25.59 -5.76
CA ASN A 19 -15.49 -26.50 -6.56
C ASN A 19 -16.97 -26.12 -6.49
N HIS A 20 -17.46 -25.69 -5.33
CA HIS A 20 -18.82 -25.18 -5.19
C HIS A 20 -19.02 -23.92 -6.05
N PHE A 21 -18.09 -22.99 -5.98
CA PHE A 21 -18.13 -21.76 -6.79
C PHE A 21 -18.12 -22.03 -8.29
N LEU A 22 -17.25 -22.92 -8.78
CA LEU A 22 -17.17 -23.25 -10.21
C LEU A 22 -18.47 -23.92 -10.72
N LYS A 23 -19.13 -24.74 -9.90
CA LYS A 23 -20.45 -25.30 -10.24
C LYS A 23 -21.53 -24.24 -10.36
N ALA A 24 -21.50 -23.21 -9.51
CA ALA A 24 -22.46 -22.10 -9.57
C ALA A 24 -22.20 -21.15 -10.76
N HIS A 25 -21.00 -21.15 -11.34
CA HIS A 25 -20.59 -20.22 -12.39
C HIS A 25 -20.08 -20.96 -13.64
N PRO A 26 -20.99 -21.57 -14.44
CA PRO A 26 -20.62 -22.46 -15.55
C PRO A 26 -19.85 -21.77 -16.70
N TYR A 27 -19.85 -20.44 -16.74
CA TYR A 27 -19.04 -19.66 -17.68
C TYR A 27 -17.53 -19.65 -17.34
N ILE A 28 -17.16 -20.07 -16.13
CA ILE A 28 -15.77 -20.18 -15.68
C ILE A 28 -15.31 -21.63 -15.89
N ARG A 29 -14.58 -21.86 -16.99
CA ARG A 29 -14.27 -23.21 -17.47
C ARG A 29 -13.48 -24.07 -16.48
N ASN A 30 -12.58 -23.48 -15.71
CA ASN A 30 -11.77 -24.16 -14.72
C ASN A 30 -11.12 -23.18 -13.74
N PHE A 31 -10.48 -23.73 -12.73
CA PHE A 31 -9.72 -22.98 -11.73
C PHE A 31 -8.68 -22.05 -12.35
N SER A 32 -7.93 -22.49 -13.38
CA SER A 32 -6.93 -21.64 -14.04
C SER A 32 -7.55 -20.40 -14.70
N THR A 33 -8.75 -20.53 -15.30
CA THR A 33 -9.49 -19.40 -15.85
C THR A 33 -9.93 -18.45 -14.74
N LEU A 34 -10.45 -18.98 -13.64
CA LEU A 34 -10.83 -18.18 -12.46
C LEU A 34 -9.63 -17.42 -11.91
N VAL A 35 -8.53 -18.11 -11.62
CA VAL A 35 -7.31 -17.50 -11.08
C VAL A 35 -6.78 -16.42 -12.00
N ARG A 36 -6.74 -16.65 -13.32
CA ARG A 36 -6.31 -15.62 -14.27
C ARG A 36 -7.23 -14.40 -14.26
N ALA A 37 -8.55 -14.60 -14.24
CA ALA A 37 -9.51 -13.50 -14.16
C ALA A 37 -9.40 -12.73 -12.83
N SER A 38 -9.30 -13.44 -11.71
CA SER A 38 -9.13 -12.85 -10.38
C SER A 38 -7.81 -12.09 -10.25
N ILE A 39 -6.71 -12.65 -10.79
CA ILE A 39 -5.42 -11.97 -10.85
C ILE A 39 -5.50 -10.74 -11.76
N TRP A 40 -6.20 -10.82 -12.89
CA TRP A 40 -6.39 -9.69 -13.78
C TRP A 40 -7.20 -8.57 -13.12
N GLU A 41 -8.31 -8.89 -12.46
CA GLU A 41 -9.11 -7.91 -11.71
C GLU A 41 -8.35 -7.37 -10.49
N PHE A 42 -7.58 -8.22 -9.82
CA PHE A 42 -6.65 -7.79 -8.77
C PHE A 42 -5.65 -6.79 -9.34
N PHE A 43 -4.96 -7.13 -10.43
CA PHE A 43 -4.04 -6.21 -11.08
C PHE A 43 -4.78 -4.96 -11.50
N LYS A 44 -5.82 -4.98 -12.33
CA LYS A 44 -6.57 -3.78 -12.74
C LYS A 44 -6.97 -2.86 -11.58
N LYS A 45 -7.42 -3.41 -10.45
CA LYS A 45 -7.74 -2.65 -9.23
C LYS A 45 -6.51 -2.02 -8.57
N HIS A 46 -5.35 -2.67 -8.67
CA HIS A 46 -4.06 -2.22 -8.12
C HIS A 46 -3.14 -1.56 -9.17
N GLU A 47 -3.41 -1.68 -10.47
CA GLU A 47 -2.63 -1.17 -11.60
C GLU A 47 -2.88 0.33 -11.72
N TYR A 48 -4.06 0.80 -11.31
CA TYR A 48 -4.28 2.22 -11.01
C TYR A 48 -3.33 2.75 -9.91
N ARG A 49 -2.89 1.91 -8.97
CA ARG A 49 -1.89 2.29 -7.95
C ARG A 49 -0.45 2.07 -8.42
N LEU A 50 -0.18 1.03 -9.23
CA LEU A 50 1.16 0.66 -9.72
C LEU A 50 1.63 1.50 -10.91
N ASN A 51 0.71 1.98 -11.77
CA ASN A 51 1.06 2.84 -12.90
C ASN A 51 1.44 4.26 -12.49
N LYS A 52 1.38 4.58 -11.19
CA LYS A 52 2.13 5.69 -10.63
C LYS A 52 3.54 5.21 -10.26
N SER A 53 4.29 4.67 -11.24
CA SER A 53 5.75 4.50 -11.12
C SER A 53 6.47 5.85 -11.29
N GLU A 54 5.85 6.92 -10.83
CA GLU A 54 6.54 8.19 -10.66
C GLU A 54 7.25 8.06 -9.32
N LYS A 55 8.59 8.11 -9.36
CA LYS A 55 9.38 8.26 -8.15
C LYS A 55 8.73 9.35 -7.30
N PRO A 56 8.47 9.10 -6.00
CA PRO A 56 7.80 10.08 -5.18
C PRO A 56 8.56 11.40 -5.23
N SER A 57 7.84 12.47 -5.52
CA SER A 57 8.44 13.77 -5.80
C SER A 57 9.21 14.33 -4.60
N PHE A 58 8.87 13.87 -3.40
CA PHE A 58 9.47 14.28 -2.12
C PHE A 58 10.77 13.56 -1.76
N LEU A 59 11.14 12.50 -2.48
CA LEU A 59 12.33 11.68 -2.22
C LEU A 59 13.24 11.59 -3.46
N TRP A 60 13.30 12.63 -4.29
CA TRP A 60 14.07 12.63 -5.54
C TRP A 60 15.58 12.36 -5.37
N GLU A 61 16.15 12.65 -4.20
CA GLU A 61 17.55 12.34 -3.86
C GLU A 61 17.79 10.85 -3.58
N TYR A 62 16.73 10.08 -3.33
CA TYR A 62 16.79 8.68 -2.98
C TYR A 62 16.10 7.87 -4.07
N ASP A 63 16.80 6.91 -4.67
CA ASP A 63 16.23 6.04 -5.70
C ASP A 63 15.35 4.94 -5.08
N LEU A 64 14.27 5.33 -4.40
CA LEU A 64 13.34 4.44 -3.71
C LEU A 64 12.07 4.22 -4.53
N THR A 65 11.71 2.96 -4.70
CA THR A 65 10.44 2.54 -5.29
C THR A 65 9.30 2.59 -4.28
N HIS A 66 8.06 2.56 -4.77
CA HIS A 66 6.88 2.48 -3.91
C HIS A 66 6.92 1.28 -2.96
N GLY A 67 7.35 0.11 -3.45
CA GLY A 67 7.47 -1.10 -2.63
C GLY A 67 8.48 -0.94 -1.49
N GLU A 68 9.64 -0.36 -1.76
CA GLU A 68 10.67 -0.12 -0.75
C GLU A 68 10.21 0.89 0.31
N ILE A 69 9.47 1.94 -0.08
CA ILE A 69 8.88 2.88 0.86
C ILE A 69 7.90 2.17 1.81
N VAL A 70 7.02 1.33 1.27
CA VAL A 70 6.08 0.54 2.08
C VAL A 70 6.81 -0.39 3.05
N GLU A 71 7.90 -1.04 2.61
CA GLU A 71 8.69 -1.91 3.47
C GLU A 71 9.44 -1.13 4.57
N ILE A 72 9.99 0.05 4.26
CA ILE A 72 10.62 0.92 5.27
C ILE A 72 9.59 1.39 6.30
N LEU A 73 8.37 1.74 5.87
CA LEU A 73 7.30 2.15 6.76
C LEU A 73 6.84 1.03 7.72
N ARG A 74 6.97 -0.23 7.32
CA ARG A 74 6.69 -1.40 8.19
C ARG A 74 7.87 -1.82 9.06
N GLY A 75 9.05 -1.29 8.76
CA GLY A 75 10.30 -1.64 9.40
C GLY A 75 10.52 -1.01 10.79
N PRO A 76 11.77 -1.02 11.26
CA PRO A 76 12.14 -0.48 12.56
C PRO A 76 11.72 0.98 12.73
N GLN A 77 11.29 1.34 13.95
CA GLN A 77 10.76 2.67 14.28
C GLN A 77 11.66 3.82 13.80
N LYS A 78 12.99 3.71 13.95
CA LYS A 78 13.92 4.74 13.50
C LYS A 78 13.79 5.08 12.01
N ASN A 79 13.73 4.06 11.16
CA ASN A 79 13.66 4.24 9.70
C ASN A 79 12.27 4.71 9.29
N ARG A 80 11.22 4.17 9.95
CA ARG A 80 9.85 4.62 9.76
C ARG A 80 9.69 6.10 10.11
N LEU A 81 10.14 6.55 11.29
CA LEU A 81 10.02 7.94 11.73
C LEU A 81 10.74 8.91 10.78
N TRP A 82 11.94 8.54 10.31
CA TRP A 82 12.65 9.32 9.30
C TRP A 82 11.82 9.49 8.02
N LEU A 83 11.26 8.38 7.51
CA LEU A 83 10.50 8.39 6.27
C LEU A 83 9.14 9.10 6.42
N VAL A 84 8.43 8.88 7.53
CA VAL A 84 7.20 9.61 7.87
C VAL A 84 7.49 11.11 7.89
N GLY A 85 8.58 11.54 8.53
CA GLY A 85 9.01 12.94 8.54
C GLY A 85 9.20 13.50 7.13
N LYS A 86 9.91 12.77 6.26
CA LYS A 86 10.12 13.18 4.86
C LYS A 86 8.83 13.28 4.06
N ILE A 87 7.92 12.31 4.22
CA ILE A 87 6.62 12.30 3.54
C ILE A 87 5.80 13.54 3.93
N ILE A 88 5.67 13.84 5.22
CA ILE A 88 4.81 14.93 5.68
C ILE A 88 5.46 16.33 5.54
N GLU A 89 6.79 16.39 5.44
CA GLU A 89 7.53 17.64 5.26
C GLU A 89 7.55 18.10 3.78
N HIS A 90 7.73 17.17 2.85
CA HIS A 90 7.97 17.48 1.44
C HIS A 90 6.94 16.87 0.48
N GLY A 91 6.15 15.89 0.93
CA GLY A 91 5.15 15.20 0.12
C GLY A 91 4.00 16.10 -0.28
N LYS A 92 3.53 15.94 -1.52
CA LYS A 92 2.22 16.46 -1.91
C LYS A 92 1.14 15.69 -1.16
N TRP A 93 0.01 16.32 -0.91
CA TRP A 93 -1.11 15.69 -0.19
C TRP A 93 -1.48 14.30 -0.75
N SER A 94 -1.57 14.16 -2.08
CA SER A 94 -1.88 12.88 -2.74
C SER A 94 -0.82 11.79 -2.55
N GLU A 95 0.42 12.16 -2.25
CA GLU A 95 1.48 11.22 -1.88
C GLU A 95 1.37 10.85 -0.41
N VAL A 96 1.07 11.82 0.47
CA VAL A 96 0.86 11.56 1.90
C VAL A 96 -0.25 10.53 2.10
N GLU A 97 -1.43 10.74 1.50
CA GLU A 97 -2.56 9.80 1.57
C GLU A 97 -2.25 8.42 0.97
N SER A 98 -1.29 8.33 0.05
CA SER A 98 -0.92 7.08 -0.60
C SER A 98 -0.07 6.16 0.28
N TYR A 99 0.63 6.74 1.28
CA TYR A 99 1.57 6.02 2.14
C TYR A 99 1.17 5.99 3.60
N LEU A 100 0.45 7.01 4.09
CA LEU A 100 0.18 7.21 5.51
C LEU A 100 -1.31 7.40 5.75
N THR A 101 -1.79 6.90 6.89
CA THR A 101 -3.10 7.25 7.43
C THR A 101 -2.96 8.34 8.49
N LEU A 102 -4.03 9.08 8.77
CA LEU A 102 -4.01 10.12 9.80
C LEU A 102 -3.67 9.57 11.19
N GLU A 103 -4.10 8.35 11.50
CA GLU A 103 -3.78 7.66 12.75
C GLU A 103 -2.30 7.32 12.85
N GLN A 104 -1.70 6.86 11.75
CA GLN A 104 -0.26 6.58 11.69
C GLN A 104 0.55 7.86 11.88
N ILE A 105 0.12 8.96 11.25
CA ILE A 105 0.75 10.26 11.43
C ILE A 105 0.62 10.69 12.88
N ALA A 106 -0.57 10.68 13.47
CA ALA A 106 -0.81 11.07 14.86
C ALA A 106 0.06 10.26 15.85
N TYR A 107 0.16 8.95 15.65
CA TYR A 107 0.96 8.06 16.48
C TYR A 107 2.46 8.39 16.46
N ASP A 108 3.02 8.64 15.27
CA ASP A 108 4.44 8.92 15.12
C ASP A 108 4.77 10.42 15.39
N PHE A 109 3.79 11.33 15.25
CA PHE A 109 3.94 12.79 15.28
C PHE A 109 4.71 13.35 16.49
N PRO A 110 4.48 12.90 17.74
CA PRO A 110 5.22 13.40 18.91
C PRO A 110 6.73 13.16 18.81
N LEU A 111 7.15 12.12 18.09
CA LEU A 111 8.54 11.70 17.94
C LEU A 111 9.22 12.32 16.72
N LEU A 112 8.46 12.97 15.83
CA LEU A 112 9.01 13.56 14.61
C LEU A 112 9.76 14.86 14.90
N ARG A 113 10.95 14.97 14.30
CA ARG A 113 11.74 16.19 14.26
C ARG A 113 11.42 16.95 12.99
N LEU A 114 10.45 17.86 13.08
CA LEU A 114 9.97 18.69 11.97
C LEU A 114 10.32 20.16 12.21
N PRO A 115 10.48 20.97 11.15
CA PRO A 115 10.54 22.42 11.27
C PRO A 115 9.28 22.97 11.96
N SER A 116 9.43 23.99 12.83
CA SER A 116 8.33 24.49 13.67
C SER A 116 7.06 24.84 12.88
N LYS A 117 7.20 25.52 11.74
CA LYS A 117 6.07 25.88 10.87
C LYS A 117 5.30 24.68 10.34
N ILE A 118 6.03 23.64 9.90
CA ILE A 118 5.43 22.38 9.43
C ILE A 118 4.75 21.66 10.58
N LYS A 119 5.40 21.62 11.75
CA LYS A 119 4.84 21.02 12.96
C LYS A 119 3.54 21.71 13.40
N GLU A 120 3.46 23.03 13.29
CA GLU A 120 2.24 23.78 13.61
C GLU A 120 1.09 23.46 12.67
N HIS A 121 1.33 23.43 11.36
CA HIS A 121 0.30 23.09 10.38
C HIS A 121 -0.23 21.68 10.56
N TRP A 122 0.66 20.70 10.77
CA TRP A 122 0.26 19.32 10.99
C TRP A 122 -0.45 19.11 12.31
N ARG A 123 -0.02 19.79 13.38
CA ARG A 123 -0.76 19.76 14.65
C ARG A 123 -2.19 20.27 14.46
N TYR A 124 -2.37 21.41 13.80
CA TYR A 124 -3.71 21.94 13.50
C TYR A 124 -4.53 20.97 12.64
N ALA A 125 -3.93 20.35 11.62
CA ALA A 125 -4.62 19.36 10.78
C ALA A 125 -5.03 18.12 11.57
N LEU A 126 -4.17 17.60 12.45
CA LEU A 126 -4.46 16.45 13.30
C LEU A 126 -5.54 16.76 14.35
N GLU A 127 -5.56 17.96 14.92
CA GLU A 127 -6.62 18.41 15.82
C GLU A 127 -7.99 18.52 15.13
N ARG A 128 -8.00 18.80 13.82
CA ARG A 128 -9.25 19.00 13.04
C ARG A 128 -9.76 17.74 12.37
N TRP A 129 -8.87 16.89 11.88
CA TRP A 129 -9.19 15.76 11.00
C TRP A 129 -8.77 14.42 11.57
N GLY A 130 -7.83 14.40 12.52
CA GLY A 130 -7.36 13.19 13.19
C GLY A 130 -7.90 13.06 14.61
N THR A 131 -7.49 11.97 15.26
CA THR A 131 -7.52 11.91 16.73
C THR A 131 -6.40 12.83 17.24
N PRO A 132 -6.66 13.74 18.20
CA PRO A 132 -5.60 14.57 18.76
C PRO A 132 -4.45 13.69 19.30
N PRO A 133 -3.19 14.04 19.00
CA PRO A 133 -2.01 13.26 19.40
C PRO A 133 -1.77 13.29 20.92
#